data_AF-A0A661KVI3-F1
#
_entry.id   AF-A0A661KVI3-F1
#
_cell.length_a   1.000
_cell.length_b   1.000
_cell.length_c   1.000
_cell.angle_alpha   90.00
_cell.angle_beta   90.00
_cell.angle_gamma   90.00
#
_symmetry.space_group_name_H-M   'P 1'
#
loop_
_entity.id
_entity.type
_entity.pdbx_description
1 polymer ?
#
loop_
_entity_poly.entity_id
_entity_poly.type
_entity_poly.pdbx_seq_one_letter_code
_entity_poly.pdbx_strand_id
1 'polypeptide(L)' 'MYHVIMAYGYREKLHMKVLDLMLSSKGALNYHDALISLAMKRERIRKIATFDRDFAVIDWVEVEN' A
#
# COMPACT_ATOMS: atom_id res chain seq x y z
N MET A 1 17.05 -14.38 -4.78
CA MET A 1 17.10 -13.01 -5.34
C MET A 1 15.75 -12.38 -5.09
N TYR A 2 15.70 -11.22 -4.43
CA TYR A 2 14.44 -10.52 -4.17
C TYR A 2 14.16 -9.54 -5.33
N HIS A 3 12.90 -9.43 -5.74
CA HIS A 3 12.49 -8.47 -6.77
C HIS A 3 12.17 -7.12 -6.14
N VAL A 4 12.79 -6.06 -6.64
CA VAL A 4 12.48 -4.69 -6.22
C VAL A 4 11.32 -4.16 -7.05
N ILE A 5 10.32 -3.59 -6.37
CA ILE A 5 9.15 -2.98 -7.02
C ILE A 5 9.21 -1.47 -6.82
N MET A 6 9.18 -0.73 -7.92
CA MET A 6 9.17 0.73 -7.92
C MET A 6 7.74 1.26 -7.79
N ALA A 7 7.19 1.28 -6.58
CA ALA A 7 5.81 1.73 -6.32
C ALA A 7 5.52 3.15 -6.87
N TYR A 8 6.50 4.05 -6.85
CA TYR A 8 6.38 5.40 -7.43
C TYR A 8 6.17 5.41 -8.95
N GLY A 9 6.56 4.36 -9.67
CA GLY A 9 6.23 4.20 -11.09
C GLY A 9 4.72 4.09 -11.35
N TYR A 10 3.94 3.79 -10.32
CA TYR A 10 2.48 3.75 -10.39
C TYR A 10 1.79 5.04 -9.94
N ARG A 11 2.54 6.04 -9.45
CA ARG A 11 2.00 7.24 -8.82
C ARG A 11 0.94 7.95 -9.66
N GLU A 12 1.23 8.23 -10.92
CA GLU A 12 0.29 8.93 -11.82
C GLU A 12 -0.96 8.10 -12.10
N LYS A 13 -0.79 6.80 -12.36
CA LYS A 13 -1.89 5.88 -12.70
C LYS A 13 -2.77 5.54 -11.49
N LEU A 14 -2.24 5.64 -10.27
CA LEU A 14 -2.93 5.28 -9.04
C LEU A 14 -3.36 6.50 -8.21
N HIS A 15 -3.04 7.72 -8.62
CA HIS A 15 -3.24 8.92 -7.80
C HIS A 15 -4.65 9.01 -7.19
N MET A 16 -5.71 8.89 -8.00
CA MET A 16 -7.08 8.95 -7.50
C MET A 16 -7.39 7.81 -6.50
N LYS A 17 -6.92 6.60 -6.78
CA LYS A 17 -7.10 5.45 -5.87
C LYS A 17 -6.34 5.62 -4.56
N VAL A 18 -5.19 6.29 -4.59
CA VAL A 18 -4.42 6.64 -3.39
C VAL A 18 -5.25 7.60 -2.54
N LEU A 19 -5.80 8.66 -3.12
CA LEU A 19 -6.66 9.61 -2.39
C LEU A 19 -7.91 8.92 -1.82
N ASP A 20 -8.57 8.07 -2.60
CA ASP A 20 -9.74 7.30 -2.15
C ASP A 20 -9.37 6.41 -0.95
N LEU A 21 -8.22 5.75 -1.01
CA LEU A 21 -7.77 4.87 0.05
C LEU A 21 -7.41 5.65 1.32
N MET A 22 -6.72 6.79 1.19
CA MET A 22 -6.44 7.69 2.30
C MET A 22 -7.72 8.14 3.00
N LEU A 23 -8.74 8.57 2.23
CA LEU A 23 -10.04 8.99 2.76
C LEU A 23 -10.77 7.84 3.45
N SER A 24 -10.82 6.66 2.81
CA SER A 24 -11.49 5.47 3.38
C SER A 24 -10.83 4.98 4.66
N SER A 25 -9.49 5.13 4.77
CA SER A 25 -8.72 4.80 5.96
C SER A 25 -8.81 5.86 7.06
N LYS A 26 -9.56 6.95 6.83
CA LYS A 26 -9.67 8.12 7.74
C LYS A 26 -8.29 8.71 8.11
N GLY A 27 -7.34 8.65 7.18
CA GLY A 27 -5.98 9.14 7.37
C GLY A 27 -5.04 8.20 8.13
N ALA A 28 -5.45 6.96 8.44
CA ALA A 28 -4.54 5.94 8.95
C ALA A 28 -3.42 5.64 7.93
N LEU A 29 -3.73 5.67 6.63
CA LEU A 29 -2.71 5.60 5.59
C LEU A 29 -2.37 6.99 5.07
N ASN A 30 -1.07 7.30 5.03
CA ASN A 30 -0.57 8.44 4.28
C ASN A 30 -0.50 8.10 2.77
N TYR A 31 -0.13 9.07 1.94
CA TYR A 31 -0.06 8.90 0.49
C TYR A 31 0.86 7.75 0.06
N HIS A 32 2.00 7.60 0.73
CA HIS A 32 2.99 6.56 0.43
C HIS A 32 2.50 5.19 0.86
N ASP A 33 1.89 5.06 2.03
CA ASP A 33 1.38 3.77 2.52
C ASP A 33 0.24 3.28 1.64
N ALA A 34 -0.66 4.19 1.26
CA ALA A 34 -1.72 3.90 0.31
C ALA A 34 -1.17 3.53 -1.08
N LEU A 35 -0.14 4.22 -1.57
CA LEU A 35 0.51 3.89 -2.84
C LEU A 35 1.18 2.51 -2.79
N ILE A 36 1.89 2.19 -1.71
CA ILE A 36 2.54 0.89 -1.48
C ILE A 36 1.48 -0.20 -1.42
N SER A 37 0.41 0.00 -0.65
CA SER A 37 -0.71 -0.95 -0.52
C SER A 37 -1.37 -1.23 -1.88
N LEU A 38 -1.59 -0.21 -2.71
CA LEU A 38 -2.16 -0.38 -4.04
C LEU A 38 -1.18 -1.02 -5.04
N ALA A 39 0.11 -0.72 -4.92
CA ALA A 39 1.15 -1.40 -5.71
C ALA A 39 1.21 -2.89 -5.35
N MET A 40 1.20 -3.23 -4.06
CA MET A 40 1.12 -4.61 -3.59
C MET A 40 -0.09 -5.35 -4.19
N LYS A 41 -1.28 -4.72 -4.17
CA LYS A 41 -2.49 -5.29 -4.78
C LYS A 41 -2.31 -5.55 -6.28
N ARG A 42 -1.67 -4.63 -7.01
CA ARG A 42 -1.40 -4.74 -8.44
C ARG A 42 -0.42 -5.88 -8.75
N GLU A 43 0.61 -6.02 -7.93
CA GLU A 43 1.66 -7.04 -8.03
C GLU A 43 1.28 -8.38 -7.41
N ARG A 44 0.05 -8.49 -6.87
CA ARG A 44 -0.47 -9.68 -6.17
C ARG A 44 0.39 -10.10 -4.96
N ILE A 45 0.98 -9.11 -4.29
CA ILE A 45 1.71 -9.30 -3.04
C ILE A 45 0.74 -9.09 -1.88
N ARG A 46 0.69 -10.07 -0.96
CA ARG A 46 -0.22 -10.02 0.18
C ARG A 46 0.46 -9.75 1.51
N LYS A 47 1.75 -10.06 1.67
CA LYS A 47 2.46 -9.88 2.94
C LYS A 47 3.41 -8.70 2.89
N ILE A 48 3.50 -7.95 3.98
CA ILE A 48 4.51 -6.93 4.20
C ILE A 48 5.16 -7.14 5.58
N ALA A 49 6.50 -7.15 5.60
CA ALA A 49 7.26 -7.15 6.85
C ALA A 49 7.56 -5.70 7.22
N THR A 50 6.90 -5.18 8.26
CA THR A 50 7.02 -3.78 8.68
C THR A 50 6.59 -3.63 10.14
N PHE A 51 7.16 -2.65 10.84
CA PHE A 51 6.68 -2.23 12.17
C PHE A 51 5.53 -1.23 12.10
N ASP A 52 5.21 -0.73 10.91
CA ASP A 52 4.09 0.16 10.67
C ASP A 52 2.77 -0.64 10.69
N ARG A 53 2.00 -0.45 11.75
CA ARG A 53 0.75 -1.17 11.97
C ARG A 53 -0.41 -0.62 11.16
N ASP A 54 -0.26 0.57 10.57
CA ASP A 54 -1.36 1.20 9.83
C ASP A 54 -1.72 0.41 8.56
N PHE A 55 -0.78 -0.37 8.01
CA PHE A 55 -1.07 -1.32 6.91
C PHE A 55 -2.11 -2.39 7.28
N ALA A 56 -2.32 -2.68 8.57
CA ALA A 56 -3.31 -3.65 9.02
C ALA A 56 -4.77 -3.18 8.82
N VAL A 57 -5.00 -1.90 8.50
CA VAL A 57 -6.35 -1.39 8.16
C VAL A 57 -6.82 -1.84 6.78
N ILE A 58 -5.93 -2.46 5.98
CA ILE A 58 -6.18 -2.88 4.61
C ILE A 58 -6.42 -4.39 4.54
N ASP A 59 -7.57 -4.78 4.02
CA ASP A 59 -8.03 -6.18 3.94
C ASP A 59 -7.19 -7.08 3.01
N TRP A 60 -6.48 -6.52 2.03
CA TRP A 60 -5.60 -7.30 1.14
C TRP A 60 -4.13 -7.37 1.59
N VAL A 61 -3.79 -6.76 2.72
CA VAL A 61 -2.42 -6.73 3.26
C VAL A 61 -2.36 -7.47 4.60
N GLU A 62 -1.49 -8.48 4.67
CA GLU A 62 -1.13 -9.21 5.88
C GLU A 62 0.20 -8.63 6.40
N VAL A 63 0.17 -8.09 7.62
CA VAL A 63 1.36 -7.53 8.27
C VAL A 63 2.10 -8.63 9.05
N GLU A 64 3.37 -8.80 8.72
CA GLU A 64 4.31 -9.66 9.44
C GLU A 64 5.23 -8.75 10.28
N ASN A 65 5.30 -9.02 11.59
CA ASN A 65 6.12 -8.26 12.55
C ASN A 65 7.23 -9.14 13.11
#